data_AF-A0A2V8NH27-F1
#
_entry.id   AF-A0A2V8NH27-F1
#
_cell.length_a   1.000
_cell.length_b   1.000
_cell.length_c   1.000
_cell.angle_alpha   90.00
_cell.angle_beta   90.00
_cell.angle_gamma   90.00
#
_symmetry.space_group_name_H-M   'P 1'
#
loop_
_entity.id
_entity.type
_entity.pdbx_description
1 polymer ?
#
loop_
_entity_poly.entity_id
_entity_poly.type
_entity_poly.pdbx_seq_one_letter_code
_entity_poly.pdbx_strand_id
1 'polypeptide(L)'
;MKEFRGKPERSFELIADYLKAVRSVMEKIWGANDRYKFTTSVTLKAIIRVLGDFLEREDLVDKWRANPSPRLFERLVSRWVDLKEEFRNEGFYERFPAKGQIERVRVIEQRFLREVPAR
;
A
#
# COMPACT_ATOMS: atom_id res chain seq x y z
N MET A 1 2.14 16.50 5.25
CA MET A 1 2.53 16.08 6.63
C MET A 1 2.25 17.12 7.73
N LYS A 2 2.50 18.43 7.53
CA LYS A 2 2.23 19.47 8.57
C LYS A 2 0.77 19.50 9.07
N GLU A 3 -0.20 19.18 8.22
CA GLU A 3 -1.64 19.25 8.56
C GLU A 3 -2.18 18.09 9.40
N PHE A 4 -1.42 17.00 9.54
CA PHE A 4 -1.81 15.83 10.35
C PHE A 4 -1.25 15.89 11.78
N ARG A 5 -0.35 16.84 12.05
CA ARG A 5 0.17 17.09 13.41
C ARG A 5 -0.93 17.78 14.22
N GLY A 6 -1.47 17.10 15.23
CA GLY A 6 -2.50 17.64 16.13
C GLY A 6 -3.96 17.29 15.78
N LYS A 7 -4.20 16.44 14.77
CA LYS A 7 -5.52 15.88 14.44
C LYS A 7 -5.42 14.35 14.26
N PRO A 8 -5.21 13.59 15.35
CA PRO A 8 -4.90 12.16 15.28
C PRO A 8 -6.03 11.33 14.67
N GLU A 9 -7.29 11.67 14.94
CA GLU A 9 -8.47 10.94 14.43
C GLU A 9 -8.54 11.01 12.90
N ARG A 10 -8.35 12.20 12.31
CA ARG A 10 -8.36 12.37 10.85
C ARG A 10 -7.19 11.69 10.16
N SER A 11 -6.03 11.67 10.82
CA SER A 11 -4.86 10.93 10.31
C SER A 11 -5.15 9.43 10.27
N PHE A 12 -5.76 8.92 11.34
CA PHE A 12 -6.13 7.52 11.45
C PHE A 12 -7.20 7.13 10.42
N GLU A 13 -8.24 7.93 10.23
CA GLU A 13 -9.29 7.66 9.23
C GLU A 13 -8.72 7.50 7.82
N LEU A 14 -7.80 8.37 7.41
CA LEU A 14 -7.15 8.29 6.10
C LEU A 14 -6.34 7.00 5.96
N ILE A 15 -5.51 6.69 6.95
CA ILE A 15 -4.69 5.47 6.96
C ILE A 15 -5.60 4.23 6.95
N ALA A 16 -6.66 4.24 7.76
CA ALA A 16 -7.61 3.14 7.85
C ALA A 16 -8.33 2.91 6.52
N ASP A 17 -8.78 3.98 5.85
CA ASP A 17 -9.44 3.87 4.55
C ASP A 17 -8.50 3.38 3.45
N TYR A 18 -7.25 3.84 3.47
CA TYR A 18 -6.22 3.30 2.58
C TYR A 18 -5.98 1.80 2.84
N LEU A 19 -5.82 1.37 4.09
CA LEU A 19 -5.61 -0.05 4.40
C LEU A 19 -6.84 -0.91 4.10
N LYS A 20 -8.06 -0.40 4.29
CA LYS A 20 -9.30 -1.06 3.85
C LYS A 20 -9.30 -1.26 2.33
N ALA A 21 -8.88 -0.25 1.57
CA ALA A 21 -8.78 -0.35 0.11
C ALA A 21 -7.76 -1.41 -0.33
N VAL A 22 -6.56 -1.42 0.27
CA VAL A 22 -5.55 -2.44 -0.03
C VAL A 22 -6.06 -3.83 0.33
N ARG A 23 -6.71 -4.00 1.49
CA ARG A 23 -7.35 -5.27 1.89
C ARG A 23 -8.41 -5.70 0.88
N SER A 24 -9.24 -4.78 0.39
CA SER A 24 -10.30 -5.04 -0.59
C SER A 24 -9.71 -5.58 -1.91
N VAL A 25 -8.72 -4.89 -2.48
CA VAL A 25 -8.08 -5.30 -3.74
C VAL A 25 -7.30 -6.62 -3.60
N MET A 26 -6.64 -6.80 -2.45
CA MET A 26 -5.75 -7.92 -2.19
C MET A 26 -6.38 -9.00 -1.30
N GLU A 27 -7.71 -9.05 -1.23
CA GLU A 27 -8.49 -9.89 -0.30
C GLU A 27 -8.01 -11.34 -0.29
N LYS A 28 -7.81 -11.93 -1.47
CA LYS A 28 -7.39 -13.34 -1.62
C LYS A 28 -6.08 -13.69 -0.93
N ILE A 29 -5.19 -12.72 -0.71
CA ILE A 29 -3.86 -12.93 -0.12
C ILE A 29 -3.67 -12.18 1.22
N TRP A 30 -4.66 -11.40 1.64
CA TRP A 30 -4.62 -10.64 2.89
C TRP A 30 -4.73 -11.58 4.10
N GLY A 31 -3.69 -11.68 4.92
CA GLY A 31 -3.68 -12.56 6.09
C GLY A 31 -3.44 -14.04 5.79
N ALA A 32 -3.33 -14.44 4.52
CA ALA A 32 -2.99 -15.80 4.08
C ALA A 32 -1.47 -16.06 4.22
N ASN A 33 -0.94 -15.88 5.43
CA ASN A 33 0.51 -15.89 5.73
C ASN A 33 1.17 -17.27 5.54
N ASP A 34 0.37 -18.33 5.54
CA ASP A 34 0.78 -19.70 5.22
C ASP A 34 1.25 -19.85 3.77
N ARG A 35 0.67 -19.06 2.85
CA ARG A 35 0.94 -19.12 1.41
C ARG A 35 1.59 -17.87 0.84
N TYR A 36 1.45 -16.71 1.50
CA TYR A 36 1.89 -15.42 0.97
C TYR A 36 2.65 -14.57 2.01
N LYS A 37 3.58 -13.74 1.54
CA LYS A 37 4.32 -12.74 2.33
C LYS A 37 3.64 -11.37 2.36
N PHE A 38 2.39 -11.26 1.94
CA PHE A 38 1.73 -9.97 1.70
C PHE A 38 1.48 -9.15 2.98
N THR A 39 1.12 -9.80 4.09
CA THR A 39 0.88 -9.13 5.38
C THR A 39 2.07 -9.22 6.35
N THR A 40 3.28 -9.46 5.83
CA THR A 40 4.51 -9.40 6.64
C THR A 40 4.93 -7.96 6.94
N SER A 41 5.75 -7.76 7.98
CA SER A 41 6.23 -6.42 8.37
C SER A 41 6.92 -5.66 7.24
N VAL A 42 7.70 -6.35 6.40
CA VAL A 42 8.40 -5.75 5.25
C VAL A 42 7.40 -5.25 4.20
N THR A 43 6.42 -6.08 3.82
CA THR A 43 5.41 -5.70 2.83
C THR A 43 4.46 -4.64 3.35
N LEU A 44 4.00 -4.75 4.61
CA LEU A 44 3.19 -3.72 5.26
C LEU A 44 3.92 -2.37 5.31
N LYS A 45 5.21 -2.38 5.63
CA LYS A 45 6.03 -1.15 5.60
C LYS A 45 6.08 -0.56 4.20
N ALA A 46 6.23 -1.37 3.15
CA ALA A 46 6.18 -0.88 1.77
C ALA A 46 4.81 -0.28 1.41
N ILE A 47 3.71 -0.94 1.80
CA ILE A 47 2.34 -0.45 1.61
C ILE A 47 2.15 0.93 2.27
N ILE A 48 2.65 1.12 3.49
CA ILE A 48 2.59 2.41 4.19
C ILE A 48 3.47 3.48 3.52
N ARG A 49 4.62 3.11 2.95
CA ARG A 49 5.44 4.09 2.22
C ARG A 49 4.76 4.60 0.95
N VAL A 50 4.05 3.72 0.22
CA VAL A 50 3.23 4.14 -0.93
C VAL A 50 2.14 5.13 -0.50
N LEU A 51 1.55 4.97 0.68
CA LEU A 51 0.65 6.00 1.23
C LEU A 51 1.38 7.34 1.41
N GLY A 52 2.64 7.31 1.84
CA GLY A 52 3.51 8.49 1.88
C GLY A 52 3.57 9.20 0.53
N ASP A 53 3.89 8.48 -0.56
CA ASP A 53 3.90 9.03 -1.93
C ASP A 53 2.53 9.59 -2.36
N PHE A 54 1.44 8.96 -1.93
CA PHE A 54 0.08 9.45 -2.19
C PHE A 54 -0.23 10.74 -1.42
N LEU A 55 0.23 10.85 -0.18
CA LEU A 55 0.04 12.03 0.65
C LEU A 55 0.85 13.25 0.20
N GLU A 56 1.82 13.07 -0.71
CA GLU A 56 2.50 14.17 -1.41
C GLU A 56 1.65 14.76 -2.55
N ARG A 57 0.55 14.11 -2.93
CA ARG A 57 -0.38 14.59 -3.97
C ARG A 57 -1.52 15.38 -3.32
N GLU A 58 -1.42 16.71 -3.34
CA GLU A 58 -2.43 17.60 -2.74
C GLU A 58 -3.83 17.35 -3.30
N ASP A 59 -3.96 17.14 -4.61
CA ASP A 59 -5.23 16.86 -5.27
C ASP A 59 -5.91 15.58 -4.74
N LEU A 60 -5.11 14.57 -4.41
CA LEU A 60 -5.62 13.31 -3.87
C LEU A 60 -6.10 13.48 -2.43
N VAL A 61 -5.34 14.22 -1.62
CA VAL A 61 -5.69 14.53 -0.24
C VAL A 61 -6.98 15.34 -0.19
N ASP A 62 -7.15 16.32 -1.06
CA ASP A 62 -8.37 17.14 -1.13
C ASP A 62 -9.58 16.34 -1.62
N LYS A 63 -9.41 15.46 -2.61
CA LYS A 63 -10.46 14.52 -3.04
C LYS A 63 -10.91 13.61 -1.90
N TRP A 64 -9.97 13.08 -1.12
CA TRP A 64 -10.31 12.26 0.04
C TRP A 64 -11.04 13.08 1.11
N ARG A 65 -10.58 14.30 1.41
CA ARG A 65 -11.24 15.19 2.39
C ARG A 65 -12.67 15.52 2.05
N ALA A 66 -12.96 15.74 0.76
CA ALA A 66 -14.30 16.05 0.29
C ALA A 66 -15.27 14.86 0.46
N ASN A 67 -14.76 13.63 0.42
CA ASN A 67 -15.55 12.41 0.60
C ASN A 67 -14.69 11.26 1.18
N PRO A 68 -14.49 11.22 2.52
CA PRO A 68 -13.64 10.21 3.15
C PRO A 68 -14.17 8.80 2.90
N SER A 69 -13.44 8.03 2.09
CA SER A 69 -13.83 6.69 1.70
C SER A 69 -12.65 5.87 1.18
N PRO A 70 -12.65 4.54 1.38
CA PRO A 70 -11.67 3.64 0.73
C PRO A 70 -11.72 3.67 -0.80
N ARG A 71 -12.88 3.99 -1.40
CA ARG A 71 -13.10 3.90 -2.86
C ARG A 71 -12.10 4.67 -3.70
N LEU A 72 -11.63 5.81 -3.19
CA LEU A 72 -10.61 6.61 -3.85
C LEU A 72 -9.29 5.82 -3.99
N PHE A 73 -8.86 5.19 -2.90
CA PHE A 73 -7.64 4.39 -2.88
C PHE A 73 -7.80 3.05 -3.61
N GLU A 74 -8.98 2.43 -3.56
CA GLU A 74 -9.27 1.18 -4.29
C GLU A 74 -9.00 1.34 -5.78
N ARG A 75 -9.39 2.48 -6.36
CA ARG A 75 -9.10 2.81 -7.76
C ARG A 75 -7.60 2.93 -8.02
N LEU A 76 -6.87 3.62 -7.15
CA LEU A 76 -5.43 3.84 -7.30
C LEU A 76 -4.62 2.55 -7.20
N VAL A 77 -5.00 1.65 -6.29
CA VAL A 77 -4.28 0.40 -6.04
C VAL A 77 -4.87 -0.80 -6.78
N SER A 78 -5.91 -0.60 -7.60
CA SER A 78 -6.67 -1.66 -8.27
C SER A 78 -5.79 -2.68 -9.00
N ARG A 79 -4.74 -2.22 -9.69
CA ARG A 79 -3.80 -3.05 -10.46
C ARG A 79 -2.82 -3.86 -9.61
N TRP A 80 -2.75 -3.62 -8.30
CA TRP A 80 -1.93 -4.46 -7.40
C TRP A 80 -2.40 -5.91 -7.39
N VAL A 81 -3.66 -6.14 -7.79
CA VAL A 81 -4.25 -7.46 -7.99
C VAL A 81 -3.39 -8.35 -8.90
N ASP A 82 -2.68 -7.75 -9.87
CA ASP A 82 -1.85 -8.45 -10.84
C ASP A 82 -0.51 -8.94 -10.22
N LEU A 83 -0.11 -8.35 -9.09
CA LEU A 83 1.11 -8.71 -8.37
C LEU A 83 0.94 -9.88 -7.39
N LYS A 84 -0.29 -10.43 -7.24
CA LYS A 84 -0.61 -11.42 -6.20
C LYS A 84 0.36 -12.59 -6.14
N GLU A 85 0.71 -13.15 -7.30
CA GLU A 85 1.60 -14.30 -7.41
C GLU A 85 3.04 -13.98 -7.00
N GLU A 86 3.47 -12.71 -7.13
CA GLU A 86 4.80 -12.30 -6.69
C GLU A 86 4.98 -12.46 -5.17
N PHE A 87 3.89 -12.34 -4.42
CA PHE A 87 3.89 -12.43 -2.96
C PHE A 87 3.79 -13.87 -2.43
N ARG A 88 3.78 -14.91 -3.27
CA ARG A 88 3.84 -16.29 -2.77
C ARG A 88 5.07 -16.49 -1.89
N ASN A 89 4.93 -17.32 -0.85
CA ASN A 89 6.03 -17.65 0.06
C ASN A 89 7.22 -18.26 -0.70
N GLU A 90 6.93 -19.21 -1.58
CA GLU A 90 7.93 -19.81 -2.46
C GLU A 90 8.43 -18.81 -3.50
N GLY A 91 9.74 -18.62 -3.58
CA GLY A 91 10.36 -17.71 -4.55
C GLY A 91 10.26 -16.22 -4.19
N PHE A 92 9.77 -15.86 -2.99
CA PHE A 92 9.57 -14.46 -2.62
C PHE A 92 10.87 -13.65 -2.63
N TYR A 93 11.94 -14.22 -2.07
CA TYR A 93 13.22 -13.51 -1.93
C TYR A 93 13.95 -13.38 -3.26
N GLU A 94 13.68 -14.30 -4.17
CA GLU A 94 14.18 -14.34 -5.53
C GLU A 94 13.46 -13.29 -6.41
N ARG A 95 12.14 -13.12 -6.24
CA ARG A 95 11.36 -12.07 -6.92
C ARG A 95 11.58 -10.67 -6.36
N PHE A 96 11.90 -10.58 -5.06
CA PHE A 96 12.26 -9.33 -4.36
C PHE A 96 13.69 -9.38 -3.79
N PRO A 97 14.71 -9.47 -4.66
CA PRO A 97 16.10 -9.58 -4.25
C PRO A 97 16.56 -8.28 -3.60
N ALA A 98 17.26 -8.40 -2.47
CA ALA A 98 17.75 -7.26 -1.68
C ALA A 98 18.82 -7.72 -0.69
N LYS A 99 19.78 -6.85 -0.37
CA LYS A 99 20.83 -7.08 0.64
C LYS A 99 20.30 -7.02 2.08
N GLY A 100 19.10 -6.47 2.28
CA GLY A 100 18.49 -6.37 3.60
C GLY A 100 17.04 -5.87 3.56
N GLN A 101 16.43 -5.74 4.75
CA GLN A 101 15.01 -5.36 4.85
C GLN A 101 14.72 -3.98 4.27
N ILE A 102 15.58 -2.98 4.50
CA ILE A 102 15.38 -1.60 4.01
C ILE A 102 15.30 -1.57 2.48
N GLU A 103 16.23 -2.24 1.82
CA GLU A 103 16.25 -2.32 0.36
C GLU A 103 15.05 -3.12 -0.15
N ARG A 104 14.68 -4.23 0.50
CA ARG A 104 13.51 -5.02 0.11
C ARG A 104 12.21 -4.22 0.18
N VAL A 105 12.03 -3.44 1.24
CA VAL A 105 10.90 -2.49 1.37
C VAL A 105 10.85 -1.57 0.15
N ARG A 106 12.00 -1.00 -0.25
CA ARG A 106 12.08 -0.10 -1.41
C ARG A 106 11.75 -0.81 -2.73
N VAL A 107 12.24 -2.03 -2.93
CA VAL A 107 11.92 -2.82 -4.15
C VAL A 107 10.41 -3.08 -4.24
N ILE A 108 9.78 -3.48 -3.14
CA ILE A 108 8.33 -3.74 -3.09
C ILE A 108 7.52 -2.45 -3.27
N GLU A 109 7.91 -1.36 -2.61
CA GLU A 109 7.30 -0.02 -2.78
C GLU A 109 7.33 0.40 -4.26
N GLN A 110 8.49 0.30 -4.91
CA GLN A 110 8.61 0.63 -6.34
C GLN A 110 7.81 -0.31 -7.24
N ARG A 111 7.68 -1.59 -6.88
CA ARG A 111 6.80 -2.53 -7.61
C ARG A 111 5.34 -2.05 -7.56
N PHE A 112 4.86 -1.70 -6.37
CA PHE A 112 3.50 -1.20 -6.19
C PHE A 112 3.26 0.12 -6.94
N LEU A 113 4.19 1.07 -6.85
CA LEU A 113 4.06 2.38 -7.51
C LEU A 113 4.00 2.28 -9.04
N ARG A 114 4.67 1.29 -9.65
CA ARG A 114 4.60 1.05 -11.10
C ARG A 114 3.21 0.63 -11.59
N GLU A 115 2.43 -0.01 -10.72
CA GLU A 115 1.05 -0.41 -11.04
C GLU A 115 0.02 0.68 -10.72
N VAL A 116 0.41 1.78 -10.07
CA VAL A 116 -0.49 2.90 -9.85
C VAL A 116 -0.71 3.64 -11.18
N PRO A 117 -1.97 3.93 -11.58
CA PRO A 117 -2.24 4.71 -12.78
C PRO A 117 -1.48 6.04 -12.79
N ALA A 118 -0.96 6.41 -13.97
CA ALA A 118 -0.45 7.76 -14.20
C ALA A 118 -1.57 8.79 -13.94
N ARG A 119 -1.15 10.00 -13.53
CA ARG A 119 -2.05 11.10 -13.16
C ARG A 119 -3.02 11.45 -14.29
#